data_AF-A0A7X4HW36-F1
#
_entry.id   AF-A0A7X4HW36-F1
#
_cell.length_a   1.000
_cell.length_b   1.000
_cell.length_c   1.000
_cell.angle_alpha   90.00
_cell.angle_beta   90.00
_cell.angle_gamma   90.00
#
_symmetry.space_group_name_H-M   'P 1'
#
loop_
_entity.id
_entity.type
_entity.pdbx_description
1 polymer ?
#
loop_
_entity_poly.entity_id
_entity_poly.type
_entity_poly.pdbx_seq_one_letter_code
_entity_poly.pdbx_strand_id
1 'polypeptide(L)'
;MRRGRYYDGRGLFLRVLSRTRRYWIQRLWWNGRAYERMLGSFPEVSLGQARAAARENYDRFRSAVDRGRPPSAALIERVPLALSDGE
;
A
#
# COMPACT_ATOMS: atom_id res chain seq x y z
N MET A 1 -8.94 9.49 -15.99
CA MET A 1 -8.99 9.81 -14.55
C MET A 1 -8.53 11.24 -14.32
N ARG A 2 -9.19 11.96 -13.40
CA ARG A 2 -8.79 13.29 -12.95
C ARG A 2 -7.66 13.17 -11.91
N ARG A 3 -6.93 14.26 -11.67
CA ARG A 3 -5.95 14.29 -10.58
C ARG A 3 -6.70 14.13 -9.25
N GLY A 4 -6.18 13.31 -8.35
CA GLY A 4 -6.89 13.02 -7.09
C GLY A 4 -6.39 11.77 -6.39
N ARG A 5 -7.17 11.31 -5.41
CA ARG A 5 -7.02 10.03 -4.71
C ARG A 5 -8.28 9.21 -4.95
N TYR A 6 -8.11 7.96 -5.33
CA TYR A 6 -9.21 7.03 -5.61
C TYR A 6 -9.09 5.87 -4.64
N TYR A 7 -9.97 5.85 -3.63
CA TYR A 7 -9.90 4.90 -2.53
C TYR A 7 -10.45 3.52 -2.91
N ASP A 8 -9.79 2.47 -2.42
CA ASP A 8 -10.14 1.07 -2.69
C ASP A 8 -10.38 0.24 -1.42
N GLY A 9 -10.12 0.81 -0.23
CA GLY A 9 -10.34 0.16 1.07
C GLY A 9 -9.03 -0.33 1.72
N ARG A 10 -9.07 -0.72 3.00
CA ARG A 10 -7.87 -1.08 3.80
C ARG A 10 -6.73 -0.05 3.74
N GLY A 11 -7.10 1.23 3.60
CA GLY A 11 -6.14 2.32 3.43
C GLY A 11 -5.49 2.41 2.05
N LEU A 12 -5.81 1.51 1.10
CA LEU A 12 -5.35 1.53 -0.28
C LEU A 12 -6.08 2.61 -1.08
N PHE A 13 -5.32 3.35 -1.88
CA PHE A 13 -5.84 4.27 -2.88
C PHE A 13 -4.87 4.46 -4.05
N LEU A 14 -5.41 4.76 -5.23
CA LEU A 14 -4.63 5.23 -6.37
C LEU A 14 -4.44 6.73 -6.26
N ARG A 15 -3.20 7.20 -6.18
CA ARG A 15 -2.85 8.62 -6.29
C ARG A 15 -2.59 8.95 -7.75
N VAL A 16 -3.48 9.74 -8.36
CA VAL A 16 -3.31 10.25 -9.72
C VAL A 16 -2.71 11.66 -9.66
N LEU A 17 -1.45 11.79 -10.05
CA LEU A 17 -0.75 13.08 -10.16
C LEU A 17 -0.92 13.68 -11.56
N SER A 18 -0.90 12.85 -12.60
CA SER A 18 -1.12 13.24 -13.98
C SER A 18 -1.69 12.08 -14.81
N ARG A 19 -1.87 12.28 -16.12
CA ARG A 19 -2.30 11.23 -17.05
C ARG A 19 -1.26 10.11 -17.21
N THR A 20 -0.01 10.32 -16.79
CA THR A 20 1.08 9.33 -16.88
C THR A 20 1.66 8.95 -15.53
N ARG A 21 1.50 9.78 -14.49
CA ARG A 21 2.02 9.52 -13.15
C ARG A 21 0.90 9.15 -12.18
N ARG A 22 0.85 7.87 -11.83
CA ARG A 22 -0.13 7.29 -10.91
C ARG A 22 0.53 6.22 -10.06
N TYR A 23 0.19 6.18 -8.78
CA TYR A 23 0.81 5.27 -7.82
C TYR A 23 -0.23 4.67 -6.89
N TRP A 24 -0.11 3.38 -6.61
CA TRP A 24 -0.83 2.77 -5.49
C TRP A 24 -0.15 3.18 -4.19
N ILE A 25 -0.93 3.65 -3.23
CA ILE A 25 -0.47 4.04 -1.91
C ILE A 25 -1.39 3.39 -0.90
N GLN A 26 -0.82 2.82 0.16
CA GLN A 26 -1.57 2.41 1.34
C GLN A 26 -1.22 3.32 2.51
N ARG A 27 -2.24 3.82 3.21
CA ARG A 27 -2.12 4.61 4.43
C ARG A 27 -2.84 3.92 5.58
N LEU A 28 -2.11 3.62 6.65
CA LEU A 28 -2.64 3.07 7.91
C LEU A 28 -2.36 4.04 9.06
N TRP A 29 -3.17 4.00 10.11
CA TRP A 29 -3.10 4.95 11.23
C TRP A 29 -2.92 4.22 12.55
N TRP A 30 -1.94 4.64 13.35
CA TRP A 30 -1.74 4.14 14.71
C TRP A 30 -1.28 5.27 15.62
N ASN A 31 -1.89 5.40 16.80
CA ASN A 31 -1.59 6.45 17.79
C ASN A 31 -1.53 7.86 17.18
N GLY A 32 -2.51 8.21 16.34
CA GLY A 32 -2.58 9.52 15.68
C GLY A 32 -1.55 9.75 14.56
N ARG A 33 -0.63 8.79 14.31
CA ARG A 33 0.38 8.87 13.26
C ARG A 33 -0.03 8.06 12.03
N ALA A 34 0.13 8.67 10.87
CA ALA A 34 -0.05 8.00 9.58
C ALA A 34 1.23 7.26 9.17
N TYR A 35 1.05 6.04 8.68
CA TYR A 35 2.07 5.18 8.10
C TYR A 35 1.70 4.96 6.64
N GLU A 36 2.44 5.60 5.73
CA GLU A 36 2.21 5.49 4.30
C GLU A 36 3.26 4.61 3.63
N ARG A 37 2.80 3.81 2.66
CA ARG A 37 3.65 2.96 1.84
C ARG A 37 3.20 3.05 0.38
N MET A 38 4.15 3.29 -0.51
CA MET A 38 3.92 3.17 -1.95
C MET A 38 3.95 1.70 -2.34
N LEU A 39 2.92 1.26 -3.07
CA LEU A 39 2.77 -0.10 -3.59
C LEU A 39 2.99 -0.17 -5.11
N GLY A 40 3.80 0.74 -5.66
CA GLY A 40 4.17 0.74 -7.07
C GLY A 40 3.33 1.64 -7.97
N SER A 41 3.78 1.73 -9.22
CA SER A 41 3.20 2.57 -10.26
C SER A 41 2.04 1.86 -10.96
N PHE A 42 1.05 2.62 -11.43
CA PHE A 42 0.01 2.11 -12.33
C PHE A 42 0.34 2.49 -13.78
N PRO A 43 0.24 1.57 -14.75
CA PRO A 43 -0.42 0.26 -14.65
C PRO A 43 0.50 -0.92 -14.31
N GLU A 44 1.80 -0.70 -14.07
CA GLU A 44 2.80 -1.75 -13.83
C GLU A 44 2.41 -2.66 -12.66
N VAL A 45 1.82 -2.08 -11.63
CA VAL A 45 1.08 -2.80 -10.58
C VAL A 45 -0.41 -2.65 -10.84
N SER A 46 -1.06 -3.78 -11.10
CA SER A 46 -2.51 -3.87 -11.26
C SER A 46 -3.24 -3.64 -9.93
N LEU A 47 -4.55 -3.37 -10.01
CA LEU A 47 -5.41 -3.25 -8.82
C LEU A 47 -5.40 -4.54 -7.98
N GLY A 48 -5.39 -5.72 -8.62
CA GLY A 48 -5.35 -7.00 -7.92
C GLY A 48 -4.07 -7.19 -7.10
N GLN A 49 -2.91 -6.90 -7.71
CA GLN A 49 -1.61 -6.94 -7.01
C GLN A 49 -1.56 -5.93 -5.86
N ALA A 50 -2.04 -4.70 -6.09
CA ALA A 50 -2.09 -3.68 -5.06
C ALA A 50 -2.99 -4.09 -3.87
N ARG A 51 -4.14 -4.72 -4.14
CA ARG A 51 -5.05 -5.27 -3.11
C ARG A 51 -4.41 -6.39 -2.30
N ALA A 52 -3.72 -7.32 -2.96
CA ALA A 52 -3.01 -8.41 -2.30
C ALA A 52 -1.94 -7.86 -1.34
N ALA A 53 -1.09 -6.95 -1.82
CA ALA A 53 -0.07 -6.30 -1.00
C ALA A 53 -0.69 -5.48 0.15
N ALA A 54 -1.78 -4.76 -0.10
CA ALA A 54 -2.47 -4.00 0.93
C ALA A 54 -3.08 -4.90 2.02
N ARG A 55 -3.63 -6.06 1.64
CA ARG A 55 -4.16 -7.04 2.60
C ARG A 55 -3.05 -7.57 3.51
N GLU A 56 -1.94 -8.00 2.93
CA GLU A 56 -0.81 -8.52 3.68
C GLU A 56 -0.23 -7.48 4.66
N ASN A 57 0.00 -6.26 4.18
CA ASN A 57 0.45 -5.15 5.02
C ASN A 57 -0.52 -4.87 6.17
N TYR A 58 -1.83 -4.92 5.92
CA TYR A 58 -2.85 -4.69 6.94
C TYR A 58 -2.83 -5.78 8.02
N ASP A 59 -2.69 -7.05 7.63
CA ASP A 59 -2.63 -8.16 8.57
C ASP A 59 -1.36 -8.08 9.44
N ARG A 60 -0.20 -7.74 8.85
CA ARG A 60 1.05 -7.45 9.59
C ARG A 60 0.90 -6.25 10.53
N PHE A 61 0.28 -5.17 10.06
CA PHE A 61 -0.02 -3.98 10.87
C PHE A 61 -0.86 -4.36 12.09
N ARG A 62 -1.96 -5.10 11.88
CA ARG A 62 -2.85 -5.56 12.96
C ARG A 62 -2.10 -6.37 14.01
N SER A 63 -1.31 -7.35 13.56
CA SER A 63 -0.51 -8.18 14.46
C SER A 63 0.53 -7.38 15.26
N ALA A 64 1.15 -6.35 14.67
CA ALA A 64 2.09 -5.48 15.39
C ALA A 64 1.37 -4.63 16.45
N VAL A 65 0.24 -4.02 16.07
CA VAL A 65 -0.57 -3.18 16.98
C VAL A 65 -1.12 -3.98 18.14
N ASP A 66 -1.61 -5.20 17.90
CA ASP A 66 -2.14 -6.07 18.96
C ASP A 66 -1.04 -6.46 19.97
N ARG A 67 0.24 -6.44 19.57
CA ARG A 67 1.42 -6.63 20.45
C ARG A 67 1.96 -5.32 21.04
N GLY A 68 1.27 -4.20 20.86
CA GLY A 68 1.71 -2.87 21.31
C GLY A 68 2.96 -2.34 20.60
N ARG A 69 3.33 -2.91 19.44
CA ARG A 69 4.52 -2.51 18.68
C ARG A 69 4.16 -1.48 17.60
N PRO A 70 5.06 -0.53 17.31
CA PRO A 70 4.84 0.42 16.24
C PRO A 70 4.78 -0.29 14.88
N PRO A 71 3.80 0.03 14.02
CA PRO A 71 3.65 -0.58 12.71
C PRO A 71 4.86 -0.41 11.80
N SER A 72 5.66 0.64 11.99
CA SER A 72 6.91 0.84 11.25
C SER A 72 7.86 -0.35 11.34
N ALA A 73 7.86 -1.11 12.45
CA ALA A 73 8.67 -2.32 12.56
C ALA A 73 8.20 -3.44 11.60
N ALA A 74 6.93 -3.46 11.20
CA ALA A 74 6.34 -4.46 10.31
C ALA A 74 6.09 -3.95 8.87
N LEU A 75 6.05 -2.62 8.70
CA LEU A 75 5.78 -1.89 7.44
C LEU A 75 7.02 -1.21 6.84
N ILE A 76 8.24 -1.48 7.34
CA ILE A 76 9.49 -0.99 6.73
C ILE A 76 10.21 -2.08 5.92
N GLU A 77 10.01 -3.37 6.22
CA GLU A 77 10.50 -4.44 5.34
C GLU A 77 9.82 -4.32 3.98
N ARG A 78 10.58 -3.91 2.95
CA ARG A 78 10.14 -3.87 1.55
C ARG A 78 9.38 -5.18 1.28
N VAL A 79 8.08 -5.07 1.00
CA VAL A 79 7.42 -6.10 0.18
C VAL A 79 7.84 -5.76 -1.24
N PRO A 80 8.72 -6.55 -1.89
CA PRO A 80 9.03 -6.33 -3.28
C PRO A 80 7.76 -6.59 -4.07
N LEU A 81 7.30 -5.60 -4.85
CA LEU A 81 6.24 -5.81 -5.84
C LEU A 81 6.78 -6.42 -7.14
N ALA A 82 7.94 -7.07 -7.08
CA ALA A 82 8.43 -7.87 -8.18
C ALA A 82 7.60 -9.15 -8.22
N LEU A 83 6.49 -9.11 -8.95
CA LEU A 83 6.15 -10.24 -9.80
C LEU A 83 6.99 -10.08 -11.07
N SER A 84 7.98 -10.95 -11.21
CA SER A 84 8.27 -11.53 -12.51
C SER A 84 8.02 -13.02 -12.36
N ASP A 85 6.83 -13.45 -12.75
CA ASP A 85 6.61 -14.80 -13.24
C ASP A 85 7.44 -15.01 -14.53
N GLY A 86 7.88 -16.25 -14.79
CA GLY A 86 8.25 -16.72 -16.13
C GLY A 86 9.68 -17.26 -16.27
N GLU A 87 9.87 -18.54 -15.93
CA GLU A 87 10.58 -19.47 -16.82
C GLU A 87 9.52 -20.28 -17.59
#